data_AF-A0A7Y4ZJM5-F1
#
_entry.id   AF-A0A7Y4ZJM5-F1
#
_cell.length_a   1.000
_cell.length_b   1.000
_cell.length_c   1.000
_cell.angle_alpha   90.00
_cell.angle_beta   90.00
_cell.angle_gamma   90.00
#
_symmetry.space_group_name_H-M   'P 1'
#
loop_
_entity.id
_entity.type
_entity.pdbx_description
1 polymer ?
#
loop_
_entity_poly.entity_id
_entity_poly.type
_entity_poly.pdbx_seq_one_letter_code
_entity_poly.pdbx_strand_id
1 'polypeptide(L)'
;MKNIQVIDDASNCTYSVFAVADADFALLFPGQGQDVEFAEDLPMRIDAALLDALAARMWSAPVDKKCVHGIHGTLFYGMAFKRAFYPTKREAEMLPG
;
A
#
# COMPACT_ATOMS: atom_id res chain seq x y z
N MET A 1 -10.64 0.20 -10.53
CA MET A 1 -10.46 0.54 -9.10
C MET A 1 -9.90 -0.67 -8.40
N LYS A 2 -8.95 -0.46 -7.48
CA LYS A 2 -8.32 -1.49 -6.65
C LYS A 2 -8.49 -1.12 -5.19
N ASN A 3 -8.60 -2.13 -4.34
CA ASN A 3 -8.66 -1.95 -2.88
C ASN A 3 -7.28 -2.23 -2.31
N ILE A 4 -6.75 -1.30 -1.53
CA ILE A 4 -5.48 -1.46 -0.84
C ILE A 4 -5.70 -1.45 0.67
N GLN A 5 -5.00 -2.33 1.38
CA GLN A 5 -4.95 -2.29 2.83
C GLN A 5 -3.76 -1.44 3.26
N VAL A 6 -3.98 -0.53 4.21
CA VAL A 6 -2.92 0.24 4.84
C VAL A 6 -2.67 -0.31 6.24
N ILE A 7 -1.41 -0.59 6.53
CA ILE A 7 -0.94 -1.06 7.83
C ILE A 7 0.02 -0.01 8.37
N ASP A 8 -0.34 0.62 9.49
CA ASP A 8 0.38 1.72 10.12
C ASP A 8 0.90 1.27 11.51
N ASP A 9 2.02 1.82 11.97
CA ASP A 9 2.61 1.52 13.27
C ASP A 9 2.03 2.38 14.41
N ALA A 10 1.21 3.38 14.08
CA ALA A 10 0.54 4.22 15.04
C ALA A 10 -0.42 3.41 15.94
N SER A 11 -0.30 3.62 17.25
CA SER A 11 -1.08 2.88 18.27
C SER A 11 -2.61 3.02 18.16
N ASN A 12 -3.09 4.08 17.50
CA ASN A 12 -4.50 4.37 17.28
C ASN A 12 -4.97 4.02 15.85
N CYS A 13 -4.13 3.40 15.02
CA CYS A 13 -4.52 3.03 13.68
C CYS A 13 -5.27 1.69 13.65
N THR A 14 -5.99 1.47 12.56
CA THR A 14 -6.52 0.15 12.21
C THR A 14 -6.00 -0.23 10.83
N TYR A 15 -6.16 -1.50 10.44
CA TYR A 15 -5.84 -1.97 9.09
C TYR A 15 -6.83 -1.43 8.05
N SER A 16 -6.82 -0.13 7.77
CA SER A 16 -7.84 0.53 6.94
C SER A 16 -7.76 0.08 5.48
N VAL A 17 -8.88 0.12 4.76
CA VAL A 17 -8.92 -0.23 3.33
C VAL A 17 -9.36 0.99 2.54
N PHE A 18 -8.66 1.27 1.45
CA PHE A 18 -8.91 2.41 0.57
C PHE A 18 -9.12 1.95 -0.86
N ALA A 19 -10.03 2.61 -1.56
CA ALA A 19 -10.20 2.43 -2.99
C ALA A 19 -9.26 3.40 -3.73
N VAL A 20 -8.46 2.86 -4.66
CA VAL A 20 -7.57 3.65 -5.51
C VAL A 20 -7.87 3.40 -6.98
N ALA A 21 -7.63 4.41 -7.81
CA ALA A 21 -7.70 4.27 -9.26
C ALA A 21 -6.62 3.29 -9.75
N ASP A 22 -6.84 2.61 -10.88
CA ASP A 22 -5.87 1.63 -11.40
C ASP A 22 -4.52 2.29 -11.75
N ALA A 23 -4.52 3.56 -12.15
CA ALA A 23 -3.30 4.35 -12.37
C ALA A 23 -2.54 4.62 -11.07
N ASP A 24 -3.24 5.03 -10.00
CA ASP A 24 -2.63 5.25 -8.68
C ASP A 24 -2.13 3.92 -8.08
N PHE A 25 -2.85 2.83 -8.32
CA PHE A 25 -2.40 1.49 -7.94
C PHE A 25 -1.10 1.10 -8.66
N ALA A 26 -0.99 1.34 -9.97
CA ALA A 26 0.24 1.07 -10.72
C ALA A 26 1.41 1.97 -10.28
N LEU A 27 1.12 3.18 -9.80
CA LEU A 27 2.13 4.03 -9.15
C LEU A 27 2.56 3.45 -7.81
N LEU A 28 1.65 2.93 -6.99
CA LEU A 28 1.99 2.33 -5.69
C LEU A 28 2.69 0.97 -5.83
N PHE A 29 2.32 0.15 -6.80
CA PHE A 29 2.83 -1.21 -6.97
C PHE A 29 3.33 -1.42 -8.42
N PRO A 30 4.48 -0.83 -8.80
CA PRO A 30 4.95 -0.82 -10.19
C PRO A 30 5.51 -2.15 -10.67
N GLY A 31 5.94 -3.03 -9.76
CA GLY A 31 6.53 -4.33 -10.08
C GLY A 31 5.49 -5.31 -10.61
N GLN A 32 5.91 -6.22 -11.51
CA GLN A 32 5.04 -7.28 -11.99
C GLN A 32 4.58 -8.16 -10.82
N GLY A 33 3.27 -8.22 -10.58
CA GLY A 33 2.69 -8.99 -9.48
C GLY A 33 3.03 -8.44 -8.09
N GLN A 34 3.56 -7.22 -7.99
CA GLN A 34 3.79 -6.56 -6.72
C GLN A 34 2.44 -6.24 -6.07
N ASP A 35 2.25 -6.69 -4.84
CA ASP A 35 1.07 -6.42 -4.02
C ASP A 35 1.46 -5.98 -2.59
N VAL A 36 2.76 -5.76 -2.34
CA VAL A 36 3.27 -5.16 -1.11
C VAL A 36 4.08 -3.91 -1.45
N GLU A 37 3.96 -2.86 -0.64
CA GLU A 37 4.79 -1.67 -0.75
C GLU A 37 5.03 -1.05 0.62
N PHE A 38 6.12 -0.29 0.74
CA PHE A 38 6.48 0.48 1.92
C PHE A 38 6.40 1.96 1.59
N ALA A 39 5.68 2.73 2.40
CA ALA A 39 5.47 4.15 2.17
C ALA A 39 6.79 4.93 2.08
N GLU A 40 7.83 4.50 2.80
CA GLU A 40 9.14 5.16 2.77
C GLU A 40 9.94 4.87 1.48
N ASP A 41 9.51 3.92 0.65
CA ASP A 41 10.09 3.68 -0.68
C ASP A 41 9.46 4.55 -1.78
N LEU A 42 8.25 5.07 -1.55
CA LEU A 42 7.55 5.88 -2.55
C LEU A 42 8.32 7.15 -2.94
N PRO A 43 8.91 7.94 -2.01
CA PRO A 43 9.67 9.14 -2.35
C PRO A 43 10.95 8.86 -3.16
N MET A 44 11.43 7.61 -3.21
CA MET A 44 12.62 7.25 -4.00
C MET A 44 12.33 7.21 -5.52
N ARG A 45 11.05 7.18 -5.90
CA ARG A 45 10.61 6.91 -7.28
C ARG A 45 9.43 7.76 -7.76
N ILE A 46 8.68 8.38 -6.84
CA ILE A 46 7.57 9.28 -7.13
C ILE A 46 7.97 10.67 -6.64
N ASP A 47 7.80 11.69 -7.49
CA ASP A 47 8.05 13.07 -7.08
C ASP A 47 7.07 13.51 -5.96
N ALA A 48 7.51 14.46 -5.13
CA ALA A 48 6.75 14.84 -3.94
C ALA A 48 5.34 15.36 -4.26
N ALA A 49 5.18 16.15 -5.32
CA ALA A 49 3.88 16.72 -5.68
C ALA A 49 2.89 15.65 -6.15
N LEU A 50 3.34 14.68 -6.94
CA LEU A 50 2.54 13.54 -7.35
C LEU A 50 2.20 12.63 -6.16
N LEU A 51 3.16 12.41 -5.26
CA LEU A 51 2.95 11.60 -4.05
C LEU A 51 1.91 12.21 -3.13
N ASP A 52 1.99 13.53 -2.87
CA ASP A 52 1.00 14.25 -2.06
C ASP A 52 -0.39 14.18 -2.70
N ALA A 53 -0.49 14.36 -4.01
CA ALA A 53 -1.75 14.26 -4.73
C ALA A 53 -2.33 12.84 -4.68
N LEU A 54 -1.48 11.81 -4.82
CA LEU A 54 -1.88 10.40 -4.70
C LEU A 54 -2.38 10.09 -3.29
N ALA A 55 -1.61 10.50 -2.27
CA ALA A 55 -1.98 10.30 -0.87
C ALA A 55 -3.31 10.98 -0.55
N ALA A 56 -3.52 12.24 -0.97
CA ALA A 56 -4.77 12.95 -0.77
C ALA A 56 -5.98 12.22 -1.38
N ARG A 57 -5.83 11.70 -2.61
CA ARG A 57 -6.89 10.88 -3.26
C ARG A 57 -7.16 9.61 -2.47
N MET A 58 -6.13 8.86 -2.11
CA MET A 58 -6.26 7.61 -1.35
C MET A 58 -6.96 7.84 -0.01
N TRP A 59 -6.48 8.78 0.82
CA TRP A 59 -7.04 9.05 2.15
C TRP A 59 -8.49 9.54 2.11
N SER A 60 -8.93 10.15 0.99
CA SER A 60 -10.31 10.57 0.79
C SER A 60 -11.29 9.44 0.44
N ALA A 61 -10.79 8.23 0.18
CA ALA A 61 -11.59 7.11 -0.32
C ALA A 61 -11.54 5.84 0.57
N PRO A 62 -11.85 5.94 1.89
CA PRO A 62 -11.97 4.76 2.75
C PRO A 62 -13.15 3.88 2.33
N VAL A 63 -13.01 2.57 2.51
CA VAL A 63 -14.03 1.56 2.14
C VAL A 63 -14.36 0.68 3.34
N ASP A 64 -15.64 0.35 3.54
CA ASP A 64 -16.03 -0.69 4.49
C ASP A 64 -15.52 -2.05 3.99
N LYS A 65 -14.66 -2.68 4.78
CA LYS A 65 -14.08 -4.01 4.52
C LYS A 65 -15.13 -5.06 4.22
N LYS A 66 -16.33 -4.94 4.79
CA LYS A 66 -17.44 -5.88 4.59
C LYS A 66 -17.98 -5.84 3.16
N CYS A 67 -17.74 -4.75 2.43
CA CYS A 67 -18.17 -4.53 1.06
C CYS A 67 -17.03 -4.71 0.05
N VAL A 68 -15.82 -5.05 0.53
CA VAL A 68 -14.64 -5.16 -0.32
C VAL A 68 -14.58 -6.56 -0.96
N HIS A 69 -14.45 -6.57 -2.28
CA HIS A 69 -14.16 -7.78 -3.05
C HIS A 69 -12.66 -7.84 -3.33
N GLY A 70 -11.93 -8.49 -2.43
CA GLY A 70 -10.49 -8.68 -2.52
C GLY A 70 -9.65 -7.47 -2.08
N ILE A 71 -8.50 -7.78 -1.49
CA ILE A 71 -7.41 -6.84 -1.24
C ILE A 71 -6.39 -7.06 -2.34
N HIS A 72 -6.04 -5.99 -3.05
CA HIS A 72 -5.18 -6.06 -4.23
C HIS A 72 -3.75 -5.64 -3.94
N GLY A 73 -3.53 -4.92 -2.83
CA GLY A 73 -2.21 -4.59 -2.35
C GLY A 73 -2.22 -4.14 -0.89
N THR A 74 -1.06 -4.18 -0.27
CA THR A 74 -0.82 -3.82 1.12
C THR A 74 0.29 -2.77 1.19
N LEU A 75 -0.01 -1.62 1.77
CA LEU A 75 0.92 -0.51 1.95
C LEU A 75 1.27 -0.38 3.44
N PHE A 76 2.55 -0.56 3.77
CA PHE A 76 3.09 -0.40 5.12
C PHE A 76 3.55 1.04 5.38
N TYR A 77 3.16 1.61 6.51
CA TYR A 77 3.63 2.90 7.05
C TYR A 77 4.36 2.66 8.37
N GLY A 78 5.57 3.20 8.52
CA GLY A 78 6.35 3.12 9.76
C GLY A 78 6.95 1.73 10.04
N MET A 79 6.72 0.74 9.18
CA MET A 79 7.13 -0.65 9.37
C MET A 79 8.29 -1.07 8.45
N ALA A 80 9.24 -0.18 8.17
CA ALA A 80 10.38 -0.47 7.29
C ALA A 80 11.18 -1.72 7.68
N PHE A 81 11.20 -2.11 8.97
CA PHE A 81 11.85 -3.35 9.42
C PHE A 81 11.27 -4.61 8.77
N LYS A 82 10.01 -4.60 8.33
CA LYS A 82 9.38 -5.75 7.66
C LYS A 82 9.94 -6.03 6.27
N ARG A 83 10.65 -5.09 5.65
CA ARG A 83 11.25 -5.26 4.30
C ARG A 83 12.10 -6.52 4.18
N ALA A 84 12.80 -6.89 5.25
CA ALA A 84 13.62 -8.10 5.29
C ALA A 84 12.83 -9.37 4.95
N PHE A 85 11.51 -9.38 5.19
CA PHE A 85 10.63 -10.51 4.90
C PHE A 85 9.97 -10.43 3.52
N TYR A 86 10.01 -9.29 2.83
CA TYR A 86 9.37 -9.07 1.52
C TYR A 86 10.38 -8.68 0.44
N PRO A 87 11.39 -9.52 0.13
CA PRO A 87 12.44 -9.16 -0.83
C PRO A 87 11.91 -8.90 -2.24
N THR A 88 10.82 -9.57 -2.63
CA THR A 88 10.20 -9.41 -3.96
C THR A 88 8.98 -8.49 -3.94
N LYS A 89 8.58 -7.99 -2.76
CA LYS A 89 7.35 -7.20 -2.56
C LYS A 89 6.08 -7.91 -3.08
N ARG A 90 6.09 -9.24 -3.04
CA ARG A 90 4.92 -10.09 -3.26
C ARG A 90 4.57 -10.83 -1.98
N GLU A 91 3.33 -10.72 -1.52
CA GLU A 91 2.89 -11.35 -0.27
C GLU A 91 3.05 -12.87 -0.31
N ALA A 92 2.70 -13.49 -1.45
CA ALA A 92 2.83 -14.93 -1.66
C ALA A 92 4.29 -15.46 -1.61
N GLU A 93 5.28 -14.56 -1.67
CA GLU A 93 6.71 -14.89 -1.68
C GLU A 93 7.41 -14.39 -0.40
N MET A 94 6.63 -14.03 0.63
CA MET A 94 7.15 -13.61 1.93
C MET A 94 8.02 -14.70 2.57
N LEU A 95 9.16 -14.30 3.14
CA LEU A 95 10.06 -15.20 3.85
C LEU A 95 9.52 -15.48 5.26
N PRO A 96 9.35 -16.75 5.68
CA PRO A 96 8.94 -17.07 7.04
C PRO A 96 9.98 -16.58 8.06
N GLY A 97 9.49 -16.13 9.22
CA GLY A 97 10.32 -15.66 10.35
C GLY A 97 10.85 -16.78 11.22
#